data_AF-A0A2E9KW73-F1
#
_entry.id   AF-A0A2E9KW73-F1
#
_cell.length_a   1.000
_cell.length_b   1.000
_cell.length_c   1.000
_cell.angle_alpha   90.00
_cell.angle_beta   90.00
_cell.angle_gamma   90.00
#
_symmetry.space_group_name_H-M   'P 1'
#
loop_
_entity.id
_entity.type
_entity.pdbx_description
1 polymer ?
#
loop_
_entity_poly.entity_id
_entity_poly.type
_entity_poly.pdbx_seq_one_letter_code
_entity_poly.pdbx_strand_id
1 'polypeptide(L)'
;MKPLKLEFKNFFEDPDEVRRFALSQKFYPCETHPTGGNWPGIRTEFYHTLSEDKYYDYTSKIYDLMGWKSGKDTYFEAMFQLCTEKDGTSWIHHDIMEQGFTHVGLVYLTPNAPKNGGTILHEPKIKEDNERLIKEDAADPDLFNEIGKVENEYNKLVMYDPATWHKSDTYFGKDLYDGRLTLVSFFREEGASSNWSQPQSALAASIKDLGFDKIPEDKVKKIEPVPKEITSRFSSAAKEDSGSGALTIRDYKKTEEKEWEDKYLKHAAKSHEWDLMADELGYPGHTQVFAWPFFTEDFCKEIINVCETEGKWTQKRHEFYPTTDMLLDTVGLNDMYEKVLQKHCYPAAMDFYALEGKNWESLRGENFIIKYKADGQPHLSLHHDYSRITFVANLTQYGKDYEGGGTYFKRQNILHRGELGDVSVHPGNITHKHGSRPVTSGTRYIIVSFCNTNE
;
A
#
# COMPACT_ATOMS: atom_id res chain seq x y z
N MET A 1 -1.25 29.44 27.30
CA MET A 1 -0.67 28.19 27.84
C MET A 1 -0.65 27.20 26.69
N LYS A 2 0.48 26.56 26.36
CA LYS A 2 0.51 25.53 25.31
C LYS A 2 -0.37 24.35 25.75
N PRO A 3 -1.28 23.81 24.93
CA PRO A 3 -1.97 22.57 25.25
C PRO A 3 -0.98 21.44 25.58
N LEU A 4 -1.27 20.73 26.67
CA LEU A 4 -0.52 19.55 27.14
C LEU A 4 -0.61 18.36 26.16
N LYS A 5 -1.67 18.35 25.34
CA LYS A 5 -1.97 17.32 24.35
C LYS A 5 -2.86 17.89 23.25
N LEU A 6 -2.88 17.23 22.11
CA LEU A 6 -3.80 17.47 20.99
C LEU A 6 -4.64 16.21 20.78
N GLU A 7 -5.94 16.37 20.49
CA GLU A 7 -6.86 15.25 20.24
C GLU A 7 -7.57 15.48 18.90
N PHE A 8 -7.56 14.45 18.04
CA PHE A 8 -8.17 14.47 16.71
C PHE A 8 -9.06 13.24 16.57
N LYS A 9 -10.36 13.45 16.45
CA LYS A 9 -11.36 12.38 16.25
C LYS A 9 -11.45 12.01 14.78
N ASN A 10 -11.96 10.81 14.50
CA ASN A 10 -12.17 10.30 13.13
C ASN A 10 -10.91 10.37 12.26
N PHE A 11 -9.77 9.99 12.84
CA PHE A 11 -8.46 10.21 12.25
C PHE A 11 -8.26 9.42 10.94
N PHE A 12 -8.56 8.12 10.95
CA PHE A 12 -8.59 7.28 9.75
C PHE A 12 -9.97 7.36 9.07
N GLU A 13 -9.99 7.27 7.74
CA GLU A 13 -11.25 7.18 6.98
C GLU A 13 -11.94 5.82 7.16
N ASP A 14 -11.14 4.74 7.16
CA ASP A 14 -11.61 3.39 7.49
C ASP A 14 -10.80 2.81 8.66
N PRO A 15 -11.15 3.16 9.92
CA PRO A 15 -10.44 2.65 11.08
C PRO A 15 -10.64 1.14 11.28
N ASP A 16 -11.71 0.55 10.73
CA ASP A 16 -11.97 -0.87 10.83
C ASP A 16 -10.99 -1.66 9.96
N GLU A 17 -10.61 -1.12 8.80
CA GLU A 17 -9.56 -1.68 7.95
C GLU A 17 -8.21 -1.64 8.65
N VAL A 18 -7.81 -0.49 9.20
CA VAL A 18 -6.55 -0.35 9.95
C VAL A 18 -6.50 -1.33 11.12
N ARG A 19 -7.64 -1.46 11.83
CA ARG A 19 -7.78 -2.43 12.92
C ARG A 19 -7.67 -3.88 12.43
N ARG A 20 -8.38 -4.26 11.37
CA ARG A 20 -8.28 -5.62 10.79
C ARG A 20 -6.85 -5.93 10.37
N PHE A 21 -6.19 -4.96 9.74
CA PHE A 21 -4.78 -5.06 9.37
C PHE A 21 -3.92 -5.34 10.60
N ALA A 22 -4.01 -4.49 11.63
CA ALA A 22 -3.27 -4.65 12.88
C ALA A 22 -3.46 -6.05 13.49
N LEU A 23 -4.71 -6.52 13.61
CA LEU A 23 -5.04 -7.83 14.20
C LEU A 23 -4.59 -9.03 13.38
N SER A 24 -4.31 -8.85 12.09
CA SER A 24 -3.74 -9.90 11.25
C SER A 24 -2.21 -10.00 11.34
N GLN A 25 -1.56 -9.04 12.01
CA GLN A 25 -0.11 -9.03 12.17
C GLN A 25 0.33 -9.92 13.32
N LYS A 26 1.60 -10.31 13.28
CA LYS A 26 2.23 -11.00 14.39
C LYS A 26 2.64 -10.00 15.46
N PHE A 27 2.26 -10.29 16.69
CA PHE A 27 2.66 -9.54 17.87
C PHE A 27 3.72 -10.30 18.66
N TYR A 28 4.63 -9.55 19.27
CA TYR A 28 5.74 -10.06 20.06
C TYR A 28 5.75 -9.36 21.43
N PRO A 29 6.00 -10.10 22.52
CA PRO A 29 6.35 -9.49 23.80
C PRO A 29 7.76 -8.87 23.72
N CYS A 30 8.06 -7.93 24.61
CA CYS A 30 9.26 -7.10 24.53
C CYS A 30 10.57 -7.90 24.53
N GLU A 31 10.60 -9.07 25.18
CA GLU A 31 11.78 -9.94 25.28
C GLU A 31 12.12 -10.64 23.96
N THR A 32 11.15 -10.75 23.05
CA THR A 32 11.31 -11.45 21.76
C THR A 32 11.11 -10.55 20.55
N HIS A 33 10.79 -9.28 20.79
CA HIS A 33 10.59 -8.31 19.72
C HIS A 33 11.93 -8.02 19.01
N PRO A 34 12.00 -8.02 17.66
CA PRO A 34 13.27 -7.90 16.92
C PRO A 34 14.11 -6.65 17.23
N THR A 35 13.47 -5.59 17.73
CA THR A 35 14.12 -4.31 18.05
C THR A 35 14.48 -4.17 19.53
N GLY A 36 14.03 -5.10 20.38
CA GLY A 36 14.10 -4.98 21.84
C GLY A 36 13.36 -3.74 22.39
N GLY A 37 13.37 -3.62 23.71
CA GLY A 37 12.87 -2.47 24.48
C GLY A 37 12.05 -2.89 25.70
N ASN A 38 11.41 -1.92 26.36
CA ASN A 38 10.63 -2.14 27.57
C ASN A 38 9.24 -1.50 27.44
N TRP A 39 8.19 -2.32 27.38
CA TRP A 39 6.81 -1.87 27.26
C TRP A 39 5.84 -2.96 27.75
N PRO A 40 4.60 -2.59 28.10
CA PRO A 40 3.58 -3.54 28.51
C PRO A 40 2.91 -4.22 27.32
N GLY A 41 2.43 -5.44 27.52
CA GLY A 41 1.70 -6.20 26.51
C GLY A 41 2.59 -6.64 25.34
N ILE A 42 2.05 -6.60 24.13
CA ILE A 42 2.72 -7.08 22.92
C ILE A 42 2.66 -6.04 21.81
N ARG A 43 3.70 -5.99 20.97
CA ARG A 43 3.79 -5.07 19.83
C ARG A 43 4.05 -5.81 18.53
N THR A 44 3.58 -5.25 17.42
CA THR A 44 4.00 -5.67 16.09
C THR A 44 5.38 -5.12 15.77
N GLU A 45 6.02 -5.65 14.72
CA GLU A 45 7.12 -4.96 14.04
C GLU A 45 6.70 -3.55 13.61
N PHE A 46 7.68 -2.74 13.19
CA PHE A 46 7.40 -1.38 12.74
C PHE A 46 6.40 -1.36 11.59
N TYR A 47 5.49 -0.39 11.60
CA TYR A 47 4.37 -0.29 10.69
C TYR A 47 4.82 -0.24 9.22
N HIS A 48 5.92 0.47 8.92
CA HIS A 48 6.52 0.49 7.59
C HIS A 48 7.03 -0.89 7.14
N THR A 49 7.44 -1.75 8.08
CA THR A 49 7.84 -3.14 7.81
C THR A 49 6.62 -4.03 7.54
N LEU A 50 5.49 -3.75 8.22
CA LEU A 50 4.24 -4.50 8.05
C LEU A 50 3.52 -4.14 6.74
N SER A 51 3.43 -2.85 6.43
CA SER A 51 2.82 -2.32 5.21
C SER A 51 3.26 -0.87 4.99
N GLU A 52 4.05 -0.66 3.95
CA GLU A 52 4.54 0.65 3.54
C GLU A 52 3.38 1.57 3.10
N ASP A 53 2.43 1.08 2.30
CA ASP A 53 1.23 1.84 1.88
C ASP A 53 0.46 2.42 3.08
N LYS A 54 0.14 1.57 4.07
CA LYS A 54 -0.63 2.01 5.25
C LYS A 54 0.16 2.91 6.18
N TYR A 55 1.48 2.72 6.20
CA TYR A 55 2.39 3.61 6.87
C TYR A 55 2.44 4.99 6.18
N TYR A 56 2.40 5.05 4.84
CA TYR A 56 2.29 6.31 4.12
C TYR A 56 0.93 6.99 4.25
N ASP A 57 -0.17 6.22 4.27
CA ASP A 57 -1.50 6.76 4.59
C ASP A 57 -1.53 7.36 6.00
N TYR A 58 -0.89 6.70 6.96
CA TYR A 58 -0.74 7.21 8.32
C TYR A 58 0.10 8.49 8.36
N THR A 59 1.30 8.45 7.80
CA THR A 59 2.27 9.55 7.90
C THR A 59 1.83 10.76 7.08
N SER A 60 1.23 10.60 5.90
CA SER A 60 0.68 11.71 5.12
C SER A 60 -0.40 12.49 5.88
N LYS A 61 -1.30 11.81 6.59
CA LYS A 61 -2.27 12.47 7.48
C LYS A 61 -1.59 13.25 8.61
N ILE A 62 -0.47 12.74 9.16
CA ILE A 62 0.33 13.49 10.14
C ILE A 62 0.99 14.71 9.47
N TYR A 63 1.54 14.60 8.27
CA TYR A 63 2.09 15.72 7.52
C TYR A 63 1.05 16.83 7.31
N ASP A 64 -0.17 16.46 6.90
CA ASP A 64 -1.28 17.38 6.72
C ASP A 64 -1.66 18.08 8.04
N LEU A 65 -1.82 17.30 9.12
CA LEU A 65 -2.13 17.83 10.45
C LEU A 65 -1.06 18.80 10.97
N MET A 66 0.21 18.49 10.69
CA MET A 66 1.35 19.31 11.12
C MET A 66 1.63 20.48 10.17
N GLY A 67 0.97 20.54 9.00
CA GLY A 67 1.23 21.54 7.96
C GLY A 67 2.63 21.43 7.37
N TRP A 68 3.19 20.23 7.33
CA TRP A 68 4.51 19.98 6.77
C TRP A 68 4.44 19.90 5.24
N LYS A 69 5.42 20.52 4.57
CA LYS A 69 5.50 20.48 3.11
C LYS A 69 5.95 19.10 2.64
N SER A 70 5.44 18.67 1.49
CA SER A 70 5.96 17.48 0.80
C SER A 70 7.47 17.60 0.59
N GLY A 71 8.20 16.53 0.90
CA GLY A 71 9.67 16.51 0.87
C GLY A 71 10.37 17.07 2.11
N LYS A 72 9.63 17.42 3.18
CA LYS A 72 10.26 17.71 4.48
C LYS A 72 10.81 16.42 5.07
N ASP A 73 12.09 16.40 5.41
CA ASP A 73 12.70 15.26 6.07
C ASP A 73 12.14 15.08 7.48
N THR A 74 11.62 13.89 7.73
CA THR A 74 11.06 13.50 9.03
C THR A 74 11.42 12.06 9.33
N TYR A 75 11.45 11.74 10.61
CA TYR A 75 11.69 10.39 11.09
C TYR A 75 10.48 9.91 11.87
N PHE A 76 10.03 8.70 11.58
CA PHE A 76 8.84 8.08 12.14
C PHE A 76 9.14 6.64 12.55
N GLU A 77 8.80 6.32 13.79
CA GLU A 77 8.64 4.95 14.26
C GLU A 77 7.16 4.78 14.61
N ALA A 78 6.50 3.76 14.06
CA ALA A 78 5.11 3.47 14.36
C ALA A 78 4.92 1.97 14.50
N MET A 79 4.07 1.53 15.41
CA MET A 79 3.82 0.11 15.67
C MET A 79 2.50 -0.08 16.42
N PHE A 80 1.81 -1.19 16.14
CA PHE A 80 0.61 -1.54 16.88
C PHE A 80 1.00 -2.16 18.21
N GLN A 81 0.33 -1.73 19.27
CA GLN A 81 0.48 -2.25 20.61
C GLN A 81 -0.86 -2.76 21.11
N LEU A 82 -0.87 -3.95 21.69
CA LEU A 82 -2.01 -4.55 22.33
C LEU A 82 -1.71 -4.84 23.80
N CYS A 83 -2.57 -4.37 24.68
CA CYS A 83 -2.57 -4.73 26.10
C CYS A 83 -3.94 -5.29 26.50
N THR A 84 -3.94 -6.22 27.44
CA THR A 84 -5.10 -6.98 27.94
C THR A 84 -5.08 -7.02 29.46
N GLU A 85 -6.15 -7.50 30.10
CA GLU A 85 -6.25 -7.58 31.58
C GLU A 85 -5.09 -8.38 32.22
N LYS A 86 -4.58 -9.40 31.52
CA LYS A 86 -3.45 -10.22 32.00
C LYS A 86 -2.12 -9.45 32.08
N ASP A 87 -2.01 -8.30 31.42
CA ASP A 87 -0.80 -7.47 31.42
C ASP A 87 -0.74 -6.56 32.67
N GLY A 88 -1.74 -6.66 33.56
CA GLY A 88 -1.73 -6.04 34.89
C GLY A 88 -1.91 -4.52 34.84
N THR A 89 -1.12 -3.81 35.65
CA THR A 89 -1.20 -2.35 35.78
C THR A 89 -0.07 -1.66 35.04
N SER A 90 -0.41 -0.68 34.21
CA SER A 90 0.57 0.22 33.58
C SER A 90 1.30 1.10 34.61
N TRP A 91 2.50 1.55 34.28
CA TRP A 91 3.34 2.41 35.11
C TRP A 91 3.55 3.79 34.49
N ILE A 92 3.84 4.78 35.33
CA ILE A 92 4.11 6.16 34.91
C ILE A 92 5.52 6.21 34.30
N HIS A 93 5.62 6.73 33.08
CA HIS A 93 6.86 6.92 32.32
C HIS A 93 6.76 8.13 31.38
N HIS A 94 7.87 8.46 30.72
CA HIS A 94 7.93 9.42 29.61
C HIS A 94 8.74 8.81 28.46
N ASP A 95 8.57 9.33 27.25
CA ASP A 95 9.13 8.75 26.02
C ASP A 95 10.35 9.53 25.52
N ILE A 96 11.22 9.97 26.44
CA ILE A 96 12.46 10.64 26.05
C ILE A 96 13.46 9.55 25.67
N MET A 97 13.79 9.47 24.38
CA MET A 97 14.71 8.48 23.82
C MET A 97 15.92 9.16 23.16
N GLU A 98 17.03 8.42 22.99
CA GLU A 98 18.27 8.93 22.37
C GLU A 98 18.03 9.45 20.93
N GLN A 99 17.02 8.90 20.26
CA GLN A 99 16.56 9.32 18.95
C GLN A 99 15.95 10.73 18.94
N GLY A 100 15.73 11.37 20.09
CA GLY A 100 15.33 12.78 20.16
C GLY A 100 14.01 13.08 19.45
N PHE A 101 13.01 12.21 19.64
CA PHE A 101 11.66 12.44 19.12
C PHE A 101 11.07 13.73 19.67
N THR A 102 10.21 14.39 18.89
CA THR A 102 9.54 15.63 19.32
C THR A 102 8.06 15.43 19.58
N HIS A 103 7.47 14.34 19.11
CA HIS A 103 6.05 14.04 19.25
C HIS A 103 5.83 12.56 19.53
N VAL A 104 4.89 12.27 20.43
CA VAL A 104 4.28 10.96 20.59
C VAL A 104 2.88 11.03 19.99
N GLY A 105 2.50 10.03 19.20
CA GLY A 105 1.17 9.84 18.63
C GLY A 105 0.56 8.52 19.11
N LEU A 106 -0.71 8.55 19.50
CA LEU A 106 -1.46 7.38 19.92
C LEU A 106 -2.84 7.36 19.26
N VAL A 107 -3.08 6.41 18.36
CA VAL A 107 -4.42 6.18 17.78
C VAL A 107 -5.10 5.01 18.48
N TYR A 108 -6.29 5.23 19.02
CA TYR A 108 -7.09 4.18 19.66
C TYR A 108 -7.86 3.36 18.63
N LEU A 109 -7.65 2.04 18.61
CA LEU A 109 -8.19 1.13 17.59
C LEU A 109 -9.06 0.01 18.17
N THR A 110 -9.58 0.20 19.38
CA THR A 110 -10.54 -0.74 19.99
C THR A 110 -11.94 -0.15 20.00
N PRO A 111 -12.90 -0.71 19.25
CA PRO A 111 -14.27 -0.21 19.23
C PRO A 111 -14.95 -0.49 20.57
N ASN A 112 -15.81 0.45 21.02
CA ASN A 112 -16.58 0.33 22.26
C ASN A 112 -15.73 0.07 23.52
N ALA A 113 -14.50 0.61 23.55
CA ALA A 113 -13.61 0.49 24.69
C ALA A 113 -14.21 1.13 25.96
N PRO A 114 -13.91 0.58 27.16
CA PRO A 114 -14.21 1.25 28.41
C PRO A 114 -13.60 2.66 28.44
N LYS A 115 -14.30 3.62 29.04
CA LYS A 115 -13.82 5.02 29.12
C LYS A 115 -12.46 5.15 29.82
N ASN A 116 -12.24 4.34 30.86
CA ASN A 116 -10.97 4.20 31.58
C ASN A 116 -9.94 3.33 30.83
N GLY A 117 -10.17 2.98 29.56
CA GLY A 117 -9.23 2.26 28.73
C GLY A 117 -8.16 3.13 28.07
N GLY A 118 -8.11 4.42 28.43
CA GLY A 118 -7.34 5.45 27.73
C GLY A 118 -5.95 5.71 28.32
N THR A 119 -5.55 6.98 28.39
CA THR A 119 -4.22 7.41 28.86
C THR A 119 -4.36 8.51 29.90
N ILE A 120 -3.61 8.40 31.01
CA ILE A 120 -3.56 9.38 32.09
C ILE A 120 -2.24 10.15 31.98
N LEU A 121 -2.31 11.48 32.01
CA LEU A 121 -1.17 12.37 32.02
C LEU A 121 -0.88 12.82 33.45
N HIS A 122 0.40 12.95 33.76
CA HIS A 122 0.91 13.24 35.09
C HIS A 122 1.92 14.40 35.06
N GLU A 123 2.11 15.02 36.22
CA GLU A 123 3.26 15.89 36.49
C GLU A 123 3.96 15.43 37.78
N PRO A 124 5.31 15.52 37.87
CA PRO A 124 6.03 15.29 39.11
C PRO A 124 5.63 16.31 40.19
N LYS A 125 5.45 15.85 41.44
CA LYS A 125 5.23 16.72 42.61
C LYS A 125 6.49 17.50 43.01
N ILE A 126 7.67 17.03 42.60
CA ILE A 126 8.98 17.61 42.92
C ILE A 126 9.73 18.00 41.64
N LYS A 127 10.50 19.10 41.69
CA LYS A 127 11.26 19.65 40.54
C LYS A 127 12.73 19.16 40.45
N GLU A 128 13.05 17.97 40.96
CA GLU A 128 14.44 17.47 41.00
C GLU A 128 14.77 16.46 39.88
N ASP A 129 16.08 16.26 39.64
CA ASP A 129 16.69 15.42 38.60
C ASP A 129 15.95 14.11 38.31
N ASN A 130 15.62 13.89 37.03
CA ASN A 130 14.85 12.73 36.53
C ASN A 130 15.37 11.37 37.01
N GLU A 131 16.67 11.25 37.31
CA GLU A 131 17.30 10.03 37.85
C GLU A 131 16.73 9.57 39.20
N ARG A 132 16.14 10.47 40.00
CA ARG A 132 15.48 10.11 41.28
C ARG A 132 14.03 9.67 41.12
N LEU A 133 13.40 9.96 39.98
CA LEU A 133 11.98 9.68 39.73
C LEU A 133 11.74 8.30 39.12
N ILE A 134 12.78 7.66 38.56
CA ILE A 134 12.71 6.34 37.94
C ILE A 134 13.55 5.39 38.77
N LYS A 135 12.90 4.40 39.40
CA LYS A 135 13.58 3.31 40.10
C LYS A 135 13.27 2.03 39.36
N GLU A 136 14.28 1.32 38.86
CA GLU A 136 14.11 -0.01 38.25
C GLU A 136 12.99 -0.02 37.19
N ASP A 137 13.09 0.92 36.24
CA ASP A 137 12.23 1.05 35.04
C ASP A 137 10.78 1.54 35.26
N ALA A 138 10.37 1.89 36.48
CA ALA A 138 9.05 2.48 36.74
C ALA A 138 9.10 3.65 37.74
N ALA A 139 8.26 4.66 37.53
CA ALA A 139 8.14 5.79 38.45
C ALA A 139 7.16 5.50 39.61
N ASP A 140 7.50 5.95 40.81
CA ASP A 140 6.66 5.83 42.01
C ASP A 140 5.40 6.71 41.87
N PRO A 141 4.19 6.13 41.77
CA PRO A 141 2.96 6.90 41.57
C PRO A 141 2.68 7.95 42.65
N ASP A 142 3.17 7.75 43.88
CA ASP A 142 2.94 8.70 44.98
C ASP A 142 3.70 10.02 44.76
N LEU A 143 4.68 10.04 43.86
CA LEU A 143 5.44 11.25 43.50
C LEU A 143 4.80 12.08 42.39
N PHE A 144 3.63 11.69 41.87
CA PHE A 144 3.00 12.34 40.73
C PHE A 144 1.57 12.82 41.04
N ASN A 145 1.17 13.91 40.37
CA ASN A 145 -0.22 14.36 40.31
C ASN A 145 -0.81 13.98 38.95
N GLU A 146 -2.04 13.46 38.92
CA GLU A 146 -2.81 13.36 37.68
C GLU A 146 -3.20 14.77 37.20
N ILE A 147 -2.84 15.13 35.96
CA ILE A 147 -3.15 16.44 35.38
C ILE A 147 -4.15 16.37 34.23
N GLY A 148 -4.47 15.17 33.76
CA GLY A 148 -5.50 14.98 32.75
C GLY A 148 -5.68 13.53 32.35
N LYS A 149 -6.83 13.23 31.75
CA LYS A 149 -7.14 11.92 31.16
C LYS A 149 -7.57 12.07 29.72
N VAL A 150 -7.25 11.08 28.92
CA VAL A 150 -7.76 10.93 27.55
C VAL A 150 -8.51 9.62 27.50
N GLU A 151 -9.81 9.68 27.20
CA GLU A 151 -10.63 8.47 27.04
C GLU A 151 -10.22 7.72 25.76
N ASN A 152 -10.31 6.38 25.81
CA ASN A 152 -10.11 5.50 24.66
C ASN A 152 -11.36 5.59 23.75
N GLU A 153 -11.31 6.55 22.84
CA GLU A 153 -12.35 6.75 21.84
C GLU A 153 -11.86 6.18 20.51
N TYR A 154 -12.63 5.26 19.93
CA TYR A 154 -12.23 4.59 18.70
C TYR A 154 -11.96 5.59 17.57
N ASN A 155 -10.86 5.36 16.84
CA ASN A 155 -10.38 6.22 15.76
C ASN A 155 -9.98 7.65 16.20
N LYS A 156 -9.60 7.83 17.46
CA LYS A 156 -9.06 9.10 17.96
C LYS A 156 -7.54 9.04 18.04
N LEU A 157 -6.87 9.99 17.39
CA LEU A 157 -5.45 10.29 17.56
C LEU A 157 -5.26 11.25 18.73
N VAL A 158 -4.29 10.94 19.60
CA VAL A 158 -3.78 11.82 20.64
C VAL A 158 -2.33 12.10 20.35
N MET A 159 -1.92 13.37 20.40
CA MET A 159 -0.52 13.75 20.28
C MET A 159 -0.06 14.54 21.51
N TYR A 160 1.13 14.25 22.03
CA TYR A 160 1.70 14.96 23.17
C TYR A 160 3.24 14.97 23.13
N ASP A 161 3.82 15.85 23.95
CA ASP A 161 5.27 16.01 24.10
C ASP A 161 5.87 14.74 24.73
N PRO A 162 6.94 14.15 24.18
CA PRO A 162 7.62 12.98 24.77
C PRO A 162 8.08 13.15 26.22
N ALA A 163 8.29 14.39 26.69
CA ALA A 163 8.59 14.68 28.09
C ALA A 163 7.37 14.63 29.03
N THR A 164 6.16 14.45 28.48
CA THR A 164 4.92 14.33 29.26
C THR A 164 4.90 12.99 29.98
N TRP A 165 4.86 13.02 31.31
CA TRP A 165 4.69 11.83 32.11
C TRP A 165 3.29 11.25 31.91
N HIS A 166 3.19 9.96 31.63
CA HIS A 166 1.92 9.33 31.32
C HIS A 166 1.94 7.83 31.62
N LYS A 167 0.74 7.24 31.64
CA LYS A 167 0.51 5.80 31.69
C LYS A 167 -0.81 5.43 31.03
N SER A 168 -0.98 4.17 30.67
CA SER A 168 -2.33 3.67 30.37
C SER A 168 -3.17 3.69 31.64
N ASP A 169 -4.44 4.06 31.54
CA ASP A 169 -5.36 4.10 32.69
C ASP A 169 -5.62 2.66 33.19
N THR A 170 -6.40 1.90 32.44
CA THR A 170 -6.73 0.51 32.75
C THR A 170 -6.59 -0.35 31.49
N TYR A 171 -5.93 -1.51 31.60
CA TYR A 171 -5.99 -2.54 30.56
C TYR A 171 -7.28 -3.34 30.69
N PHE A 172 -7.86 -3.72 29.56
CA PHE A 172 -9.14 -4.40 29.46
C PHE A 172 -9.09 -5.42 28.32
N GLY A 173 -10.07 -6.32 28.29
CA GLY A 173 -10.14 -7.37 27.27
C GLY A 173 -9.24 -8.56 27.59
N LYS A 174 -9.54 -9.69 26.95
CA LYS A 174 -8.94 -11.00 27.20
C LYS A 174 -8.02 -11.45 26.08
N ASP A 175 -8.24 -10.98 24.86
CA ASP A 175 -7.52 -11.43 23.67
C ASP A 175 -7.31 -10.30 22.64
N LEU A 176 -6.86 -10.69 21.44
CA LEU A 176 -6.55 -9.77 20.34
C LEU A 176 -7.77 -8.95 19.89
N TYR A 177 -9.00 -9.46 20.07
CA TYR A 177 -10.21 -8.87 19.51
C TYR A 177 -10.92 -7.90 20.45
N ASP A 178 -10.68 -7.97 21.75
CA ASP A 178 -11.30 -7.09 22.75
C ASP A 178 -10.30 -6.33 23.62
N GLY A 179 -9.00 -6.61 23.47
CA GLY A 179 -7.91 -5.91 24.16
C GLY A 179 -7.70 -4.47 23.71
N ARG A 180 -7.01 -3.69 24.54
CA ARG A 180 -6.61 -2.30 24.27
C ARG A 180 -5.59 -2.24 23.14
N LEU A 181 -6.07 -2.16 21.90
CA LEU A 181 -5.29 -1.98 20.69
C LEU A 181 -5.08 -0.49 20.39
N THR A 182 -3.82 -0.11 20.20
CA THR A 182 -3.41 1.24 19.81
C THR A 182 -2.33 1.23 18.73
N LEU A 183 -2.36 2.18 17.81
CA LEU A 183 -1.18 2.52 16.99
C LEU A 183 -0.36 3.56 17.75
N VAL A 184 0.79 3.15 18.25
CA VAL A 184 1.80 4.03 18.88
C VAL A 184 2.73 4.53 17.80
N SER A 185 3.09 5.81 17.85
CA SER A 185 4.13 6.37 16.99
C SER A 185 4.99 7.41 17.70
N PHE A 186 6.25 7.47 17.32
CA PHE A 186 7.22 8.47 17.72
C PHE A 186 7.77 9.13 16.48
N PHE A 187 7.77 10.46 16.44
CA PHE A 187 8.24 11.15 15.24
C PHE A 187 8.91 12.50 15.52
N ARG A 188 9.76 12.91 14.59
CA ARG A 188 10.48 14.20 14.61
C ARG A 188 10.71 14.73 13.20
N GLU A 189 10.83 16.05 13.10
CA GLU A 189 11.39 16.71 11.92
C GLU A 189 12.93 16.69 11.97
N GLU A 190 13.59 16.57 10.82
CA GLU A 190 15.04 16.67 10.74
C GLU A 190 15.50 18.09 11.11
N GLY A 191 16.50 18.18 12.01
CA GLY A 191 17.01 19.46 12.53
C GLY A 191 16.23 20.08 13.68
N ALA A 192 15.17 19.44 14.20
CA ALA A 192 14.48 19.93 15.39
C ALA A 192 15.37 19.91 16.64
N SER A 193 15.35 21.02 17.38
CA SER A 193 16.04 21.19 18.68
C SER A 193 15.29 20.55 19.85
N SER A 194 14.72 19.36 19.65
CA SER A 194 13.90 18.60 20.62
C SER A 194 12.63 19.29 21.15
N ASN A 195 12.18 20.39 20.54
CA ASN A 195 11.04 21.16 21.04
C ASN A 195 9.72 20.71 20.41
N TRP A 196 8.76 20.30 21.25
CA TRP A 196 7.36 20.10 20.86
C TRP A 196 6.80 21.34 20.13
N SER A 197 6.23 21.10 18.94
CA SER A 197 5.64 22.14 18.09
C SER A 197 4.13 21.91 17.92
N GLN A 198 3.39 22.98 17.66
CA GLN A 198 1.94 22.91 17.44
C GLN A 198 1.62 23.13 15.96
N PRO A 199 0.50 22.60 15.45
CA PRO A 199 0.02 22.89 14.10
C PRO A 199 -0.04 24.40 13.83
N GLN A 200 0.38 24.84 12.64
CA GLN A 200 0.35 26.26 12.28
C GLN A 200 -1.09 26.80 12.33
N SER A 201 -1.27 27.92 13.03
CA SER A 201 -2.56 28.54 13.36
C SER A 201 -3.46 28.90 12.17
N ALA A 202 -2.94 28.91 10.94
CA ALA A 202 -3.72 29.10 9.73
C ALA A 202 -4.59 27.87 9.37
N LEU A 203 -4.18 26.65 9.75
CA LEU A 203 -4.94 25.41 9.50
C LEU A 203 -6.04 25.15 10.52
N ALA A 204 -6.00 25.73 11.73
CA ALA A 204 -7.07 25.53 12.72
C ALA A 204 -8.44 26.04 12.23
N ALA A 205 -8.45 27.02 11.31
CA ALA A 205 -9.65 27.49 10.65
C ALA A 205 -10.13 26.54 9.53
N SER A 206 -9.21 25.93 8.75
CA SER A 206 -9.57 25.00 7.66
C SER A 206 -9.88 23.59 8.16
N ILE A 207 -9.41 23.19 9.35
CA ILE A 207 -9.71 21.88 9.96
C ILE A 207 -11.20 21.75 10.30
N LYS A 208 -11.90 22.84 10.65
CA LYS A 208 -13.37 22.83 10.79
C LYS A 208 -14.12 22.58 9.46
N ASP A 209 -13.47 22.88 8.34
CA ASP A 209 -14.04 22.76 7.00
C ASP A 209 -13.68 21.43 6.31
N LEU A 210 -12.80 20.61 6.89
CA LEU A 210 -12.44 19.27 6.39
C LEU A 210 -13.52 18.18 6.65
N GLY A 211 -14.68 18.54 7.23
CA GLY A 211 -15.86 17.66 7.26
C GLY A 211 -15.78 16.45 8.19
N PHE A 212 -14.83 16.39 9.13
CA PHE A 212 -14.67 15.27 10.06
C PHE A 212 -15.79 15.09 11.11
N ASP A 213 -16.77 16.00 11.15
CA ASP A 213 -17.88 15.97 12.14
C ASP A 213 -19.22 15.44 11.59
N LYS A 214 -19.31 14.99 10.33
CA LYS A 214 -20.59 14.47 9.78
C LYS A 214 -20.43 13.27 8.86
N ILE A 215 -20.41 12.08 9.46
CA ILE A 215 -20.97 10.89 8.82
C ILE A 215 -22.42 10.80 9.31
N PRO A 216 -23.43 11.01 8.45
CA PRO A 216 -24.82 10.86 8.88
C PRO A 216 -25.10 9.38 9.18
N GLU A 217 -25.85 9.13 10.27
CA GLU A 217 -26.11 7.80 10.86
C GLU A 217 -26.82 6.82 9.90
N ASP A 218 -27.33 7.32 8.77
CA ASP A 218 -27.95 6.56 7.69
C ASP A 218 -26.96 5.84 6.76
N LYS A 219 -25.64 6.08 6.90
CA LYS A 219 -24.58 5.39 6.12
C LYS A 219 -23.85 4.26 6.85
N VAL A 220 -24.21 3.94 8.09
CA VAL A 220 -23.83 2.66 8.71
C VAL A 220 -24.65 1.55 8.04
N LYS A 221 -24.21 1.10 6.86
CA LYS A 221 -24.85 -0.03 6.17
C LYS A 221 -24.66 -1.28 7.04
N LYS A 222 -25.79 -1.80 7.56
CA LYS A 222 -25.86 -3.17 8.06
C LYS A 222 -25.31 -4.11 6.99
N ILE A 223 -24.33 -4.91 7.38
CA ILE A 223 -23.78 -5.98 6.57
C ILE A 223 -24.90 -7.00 6.32
N GLU A 224 -25.45 -7.02 5.11
CA GLU A 224 -26.24 -8.14 4.62
C GLU A 224 -25.31 -9.18 3.98
N PRO A 225 -25.61 -10.48 4.09
CA PRO A 225 -24.77 -11.53 3.54
C PRO A 225 -24.68 -11.44 2.01
N VAL A 226 -23.47 -11.62 1.51
CA VAL A 226 -23.10 -11.56 0.08
C VAL A 226 -24.03 -12.46 -0.76
N PRO A 227 -24.76 -11.90 -1.76
CA PRO A 227 -25.51 -12.71 -2.69
C PRO A 227 -24.58 -13.59 -3.54
N LYS A 228 -24.87 -14.89 -3.58
CA LYS A 228 -24.30 -15.82 -4.55
C LYS A 228 -24.81 -15.44 -5.94
N GLU A 229 -24.05 -14.66 -6.70
CA GLU A 229 -24.05 -14.64 -8.17
C GLU A 229 -23.09 -13.54 -8.69
N ILE A 230 -21.81 -13.90 -8.83
CA ILE A 230 -20.84 -13.12 -9.63
C ILE A 230 -20.20 -14.08 -10.62
N THR A 231 -20.99 -14.55 -11.57
CA THR A 231 -20.52 -15.21 -12.80
C THR A 231 -21.31 -14.78 -14.05
N SER A 232 -22.37 -13.98 -13.91
CA SER A 232 -23.27 -13.66 -15.03
C SER A 232 -22.96 -12.38 -15.80
N ARG A 233 -22.10 -11.47 -15.30
CA ARG A 233 -21.83 -10.16 -15.94
C ARG A 233 -21.01 -10.22 -17.25
N PHE A 234 -20.46 -11.37 -17.62
CA PHE A 234 -19.76 -11.57 -18.89
C PHE A 234 -20.54 -12.43 -19.90
N SER A 235 -21.82 -12.77 -19.63
CA SER A 235 -22.58 -13.71 -20.48
C SER A 235 -23.73 -13.10 -21.30
N SER A 236 -23.98 -11.79 -21.21
CA SER A 236 -25.11 -11.17 -21.93
C SER A 236 -24.70 -9.91 -22.69
N ALA A 237 -23.87 -10.09 -23.72
CA ALA A 237 -23.73 -9.12 -24.81
C ALA A 237 -23.49 -9.87 -26.13
N ALA A 238 -24.40 -10.79 -26.47
CA ALA A 238 -24.53 -11.33 -27.81
C ALA A 238 -25.95 -11.03 -28.30
N LYS A 239 -26.15 -9.79 -28.76
CA LYS A 239 -27.15 -9.50 -29.78
C LYS A 239 -26.52 -8.54 -30.79
N GLU A 240 -26.56 -9.01 -32.02
CA GLU A 240 -26.12 -8.37 -33.25
C GLU A 240 -26.53 -6.90 -33.30
N ASP A 241 -25.57 -6.02 -33.62
CA ASP A 241 -25.88 -4.84 -34.40
C ASP A 241 -24.97 -4.81 -35.63
N SER A 242 -25.63 -4.85 -36.77
CA SER A 242 -25.07 -4.83 -38.10
C SER A 242 -25.12 -3.40 -38.62
N GLY A 243 -23.95 -2.77 -38.83
CA GLY A 243 -23.83 -1.65 -39.75
C GLY A 243 -23.32 -0.31 -39.21
N SER A 244 -22.07 -0.26 -38.74
CA SER A 244 -21.06 0.76 -39.12
C SER A 244 -19.69 0.30 -38.59
N GLY A 245 -18.62 0.43 -39.38
CA GLY A 245 -17.28 -0.09 -39.05
C GLY A 245 -16.64 0.61 -37.86
N ALA A 246 -16.80 0.06 -36.66
CA ALA A 246 -16.09 0.50 -35.46
C ALA A 246 -14.71 -0.17 -35.40
N LEU A 247 -13.67 0.64 -35.18
CA LEU A 247 -12.28 0.20 -35.08
C LEU A 247 -12.10 -0.79 -33.91
N THR A 248 -11.53 -1.96 -34.17
CA THR A 248 -11.31 -3.03 -33.18
C THR A 248 -9.83 -3.19 -32.85
N ILE A 249 -9.53 -3.96 -31.79
CA ILE A 249 -8.15 -4.28 -31.43
C ILE A 249 -7.33 -4.97 -32.55
N ARG A 250 -7.99 -5.53 -33.58
CA ARG A 250 -7.35 -6.22 -34.72
C ARG A 250 -6.90 -5.29 -35.85
N ASP A 251 -7.30 -4.02 -35.84
CA ASP A 251 -7.18 -3.11 -36.97
C ASP A 251 -5.90 -2.24 -36.95
N TYR A 252 -4.78 -2.78 -36.45
CA TYR A 252 -3.50 -2.05 -36.36
C TYR A 252 -2.73 -2.05 -37.70
N LYS A 253 -3.05 -1.11 -38.60
CA LYS A 253 -2.39 -0.90 -39.91
C LYS A 253 -2.16 0.58 -40.22
N LYS A 254 -1.07 0.95 -40.91
CA LYS A 254 -0.59 2.35 -41.14
C LYS A 254 -1.61 3.50 -41.26
N THR A 255 -2.76 3.34 -41.93
CA THR A 255 -3.80 4.38 -42.02
C THR A 255 -4.74 4.39 -40.81
N GLU A 256 -5.01 3.23 -40.25
CA GLU A 256 -5.82 2.98 -39.05
C GLU A 256 -4.97 3.07 -37.77
N GLU A 257 -3.64 3.00 -37.87
CA GLU A 257 -2.67 2.93 -36.77
C GLU A 257 -2.79 4.13 -35.83
N LYS A 258 -2.90 5.34 -36.38
CA LYS A 258 -3.05 6.55 -35.55
C LYS A 258 -4.39 6.55 -34.81
N GLU A 259 -5.48 6.25 -35.50
CA GLU A 259 -6.82 6.19 -34.89
C GLU A 259 -6.90 5.08 -33.84
N TRP A 260 -6.20 3.97 -34.10
CA TRP A 260 -6.05 2.85 -33.17
C TRP A 260 -5.28 3.29 -31.93
N GLU A 261 -4.14 3.95 -32.09
CA GLU A 261 -3.36 4.48 -30.97
C GLU A 261 -4.09 5.56 -30.18
N ASP A 262 -4.95 6.35 -30.84
CA ASP A 262 -5.81 7.33 -30.16
C ASP A 262 -6.92 6.67 -29.35
N LYS A 263 -7.45 5.52 -29.79
CA LYS A 263 -8.44 4.74 -29.04
C LYS A 263 -7.83 3.91 -27.91
N TYR A 264 -6.69 3.27 -28.16
CA TYR A 264 -6.18 2.19 -27.30
C TYR A 264 -4.94 2.56 -26.47
N LEU A 265 -4.24 3.65 -26.78
CA LEU A 265 -3.09 4.11 -26.00
C LEU A 265 -3.39 5.44 -25.29
N LYS A 266 -3.02 5.50 -24.00
CA LYS A 266 -2.98 6.73 -23.20
C LYS A 266 -1.96 7.71 -23.82
N HIS A 267 -2.15 9.00 -23.56
CA HIS A 267 -1.25 10.04 -24.09
C HIS A 267 0.23 9.81 -23.68
N ALA A 268 0.46 9.37 -22.44
CA ALA A 268 1.78 9.05 -21.90
C ALA A 268 2.54 8.00 -22.72
N ALA A 269 1.87 7.01 -23.30
CA ALA A 269 2.50 6.00 -24.17
C ALA A 269 3.03 6.59 -25.50
N LYS A 270 2.44 7.69 -25.96
CA LYS A 270 2.66 8.25 -27.29
C LYS A 270 3.60 9.45 -27.29
N SER A 271 3.80 10.11 -26.15
CA SER A 271 4.59 11.35 -26.07
C SER A 271 6.09 11.11 -26.23
N HIS A 272 6.59 9.94 -25.83
CA HIS A 272 8.01 9.62 -25.76
C HIS A 272 8.81 10.51 -24.79
N GLU A 273 8.11 11.19 -23.88
CA GLU A 273 8.67 12.03 -22.82
C GLU A 273 8.87 11.20 -21.54
N TRP A 274 9.75 10.20 -21.60
CA TRP A 274 9.80 9.13 -20.58
C TRP A 274 10.15 9.63 -19.18
N ASP A 275 11.05 10.60 -19.06
CA ASP A 275 11.40 11.27 -17.80
C ASP A 275 10.20 11.92 -17.09
N LEU A 276 9.13 12.26 -17.83
CA LEU A 276 7.92 12.87 -17.30
C LEU A 276 6.77 11.87 -17.11
N MET A 277 6.79 10.79 -17.89
CA MET A 277 5.64 9.89 -18.02
C MET A 277 5.82 8.59 -17.24
N ALA A 278 7.04 8.25 -16.85
CA ALA A 278 7.36 7.00 -16.19
C ALA A 278 8.04 7.22 -14.84
N ASP A 279 7.73 6.31 -13.92
CA ASP A 279 8.31 6.29 -12.59
C ASP A 279 9.11 5.00 -12.39
N GLU A 280 10.27 5.11 -11.75
CA GLU A 280 10.92 3.95 -11.14
C GLU A 280 10.17 3.58 -9.86
N LEU A 281 9.71 2.34 -9.76
CA LEU A 281 8.94 1.87 -8.62
C LEU A 281 9.84 1.77 -7.38
N GLY A 282 9.38 2.26 -6.24
CA GLY A 282 10.19 2.28 -5.02
C GLY A 282 11.15 3.47 -5.00
N TYR A 283 12.30 3.33 -4.34
CA TYR A 283 13.26 4.43 -4.24
C TYR A 283 13.97 4.66 -5.59
N PRO A 284 13.93 5.87 -6.18
CA PRO A 284 14.53 6.15 -7.48
C PRO A 284 16.03 5.85 -7.52
N GLY A 285 16.49 5.20 -8.58
CA GLY A 285 17.86 4.76 -8.83
C GLY A 285 18.23 3.39 -8.25
N HIS A 286 17.29 2.69 -7.60
CA HIS A 286 17.62 1.50 -6.80
C HIS A 286 16.90 0.22 -7.22
N THR A 287 15.74 0.29 -7.85
CA THR A 287 14.92 -0.91 -8.12
C THR A 287 15.10 -1.43 -9.54
N GLN A 288 15.32 -0.54 -10.51
CA GLN A 288 15.40 -0.87 -11.94
C GLN A 288 14.11 -1.50 -12.47
N VAL A 289 12.97 -1.17 -11.85
CA VAL A 289 11.62 -1.53 -12.29
C VAL A 289 10.86 -0.25 -12.60
N PHE A 290 10.51 -0.04 -13.85
CA PHE A 290 9.84 1.19 -14.30
C PHE A 290 8.39 0.89 -14.66
N ALA A 291 7.48 1.82 -14.39
CA ALA A 291 6.07 1.71 -14.75
C ALA A 291 5.51 3.04 -15.26
N TRP A 292 4.55 2.96 -16.19
CA TRP A 292 3.89 4.15 -16.71
C TRP A 292 2.49 3.87 -17.27
N PRO A 293 1.62 4.89 -17.35
CA PRO A 293 0.32 4.76 -17.97
C PRO A 293 0.43 4.46 -19.47
N PHE A 294 -0.16 3.34 -19.92
CA PHE A 294 0.03 2.88 -21.29
C PHE A 294 -1.25 2.63 -22.09
N PHE A 295 -2.02 1.59 -21.77
CA PHE A 295 -3.24 1.20 -22.48
C PHE A 295 -4.47 1.90 -21.91
N THR A 296 -5.50 2.13 -22.74
CA THR A 296 -6.81 2.61 -22.27
C THR A 296 -7.64 1.48 -21.67
N GLU A 297 -8.72 1.84 -20.97
CA GLU A 297 -9.70 0.87 -20.47
C GLU A 297 -10.36 0.08 -21.62
N ASP A 298 -10.56 0.70 -22.78
CA ASP A 298 -11.12 0.03 -23.97
C ASP A 298 -10.21 -1.08 -24.47
N PHE A 299 -8.89 -0.83 -24.53
CA PHE A 299 -7.92 -1.87 -24.88
C PHE A 299 -8.01 -3.05 -23.91
N CYS A 300 -8.00 -2.76 -22.61
CA CYS A 300 -8.04 -3.79 -21.56
C CYS A 300 -9.31 -4.64 -21.65
N LYS A 301 -10.46 -4.01 -21.85
CA LYS A 301 -11.74 -4.71 -22.03
C LYS A 301 -11.77 -5.57 -23.29
N GLU A 302 -11.39 -5.00 -24.43
CA GLU A 302 -11.47 -5.70 -25.72
C GLU A 302 -10.51 -6.89 -25.77
N ILE A 303 -9.27 -6.76 -25.29
CA ILE A 303 -8.31 -7.88 -25.31
C ILE A 303 -8.73 -9.02 -24.38
N ILE A 304 -9.24 -8.71 -23.17
CA ILE A 304 -9.79 -9.73 -22.27
C ILE A 304 -10.96 -10.44 -22.94
N ASN A 305 -11.87 -9.67 -23.56
CA ASN A 305 -13.04 -10.24 -24.21
C ASN A 305 -12.64 -11.21 -25.34
N VAL A 306 -11.77 -10.80 -26.26
CA VAL A 306 -11.27 -11.67 -27.34
C VAL A 306 -10.62 -12.95 -26.76
N CYS A 307 -9.84 -12.81 -25.69
CA CYS A 307 -9.14 -13.96 -25.10
C CYS A 307 -10.09 -14.94 -24.37
N GLU A 308 -11.13 -14.44 -23.70
CA GLU A 308 -12.13 -15.28 -23.05
C GLU A 308 -13.10 -15.94 -24.05
N THR A 309 -13.37 -15.32 -25.21
CA THR A 309 -14.33 -15.83 -26.20
C THR A 309 -13.72 -16.74 -27.26
N GLU A 310 -12.54 -16.39 -27.79
CA GLU A 310 -11.91 -17.07 -28.93
C GLU A 310 -10.75 -17.99 -28.48
N GLY A 311 -10.21 -17.72 -27.29
CA GLY A 311 -8.99 -18.33 -26.78
C GLY A 311 -9.15 -19.73 -26.18
N LYS A 312 -8.02 -20.42 -26.01
CA LYS A 312 -7.93 -21.66 -25.23
C LYS A 312 -6.91 -21.50 -24.11
N TRP A 313 -7.39 -21.33 -22.88
CA TRP A 313 -6.55 -21.28 -21.69
C TRP A 313 -5.83 -22.61 -21.47
N THR A 314 -4.52 -22.55 -21.26
CA THR A 314 -3.68 -23.69 -20.94
C THR A 314 -3.13 -23.57 -19.52
N GLN A 315 -2.77 -24.68 -18.87
CA GLN A 315 -2.27 -24.69 -17.49
C GLN A 315 -0.86 -25.29 -17.35
N LYS A 316 -0.20 -25.64 -18.46
CA LYS A 316 1.11 -26.35 -18.47
C LYS A 316 2.00 -25.96 -19.64
N ARG A 317 1.95 -24.69 -20.08
CA ARG A 317 2.74 -24.22 -21.22
C ARG A 317 4.24 -24.14 -20.91
N HIS A 318 4.58 -23.82 -19.66
CA HIS A 318 5.97 -23.74 -19.15
C HIS A 318 6.32 -24.93 -18.26
N GLU A 319 7.56 -25.43 -18.38
CA GLU A 319 8.04 -26.61 -17.66
C GLU A 319 8.19 -26.39 -16.15
N PHE A 320 8.72 -25.23 -15.74
CA PHE A 320 9.10 -24.98 -14.34
C PHE A 320 8.10 -24.11 -13.57
N TYR A 321 7.39 -23.21 -14.25
CA TYR A 321 6.48 -22.24 -13.63
C TYR A 321 5.20 -22.09 -14.46
N PRO A 322 4.36 -23.14 -14.55
CA PRO A 322 3.18 -23.10 -15.39
C PRO A 322 2.15 -22.10 -14.86
N THR A 323 1.53 -21.36 -15.77
CA THR A 323 0.46 -20.39 -15.53
C THR A 323 -0.82 -20.81 -16.26
N THR A 324 -1.97 -20.31 -15.80
CA THR A 324 -3.21 -20.35 -16.58
C THR A 324 -3.13 -19.25 -17.62
N ASP A 325 -2.60 -19.58 -18.79
CA ASP A 325 -2.18 -18.60 -19.79
C ASP A 325 -2.50 -19.01 -21.23
N MET A 326 -2.33 -18.04 -22.13
CA MET A 326 -2.54 -18.19 -23.56
C MET A 326 -1.64 -17.23 -24.36
N LEU A 327 -0.96 -17.75 -25.39
CA LEU A 327 -0.21 -16.92 -26.35
C LEU A 327 -1.16 -16.01 -27.14
N LEU A 328 -0.81 -14.74 -27.31
CA LEU A 328 -1.63 -13.79 -28.09
C LEU A 328 -1.75 -14.20 -29.57
N ASP A 329 -0.80 -14.99 -30.07
CA ASP A 329 -0.82 -15.53 -31.43
C ASP A 329 -2.00 -16.48 -31.66
N THR A 330 -2.44 -17.20 -30.63
CA THR A 330 -3.58 -18.15 -30.74
C THR A 330 -4.90 -17.46 -31.08
N VAL A 331 -5.00 -16.17 -30.78
CA VAL A 331 -6.11 -15.30 -31.14
C VAL A 331 -5.69 -14.24 -32.16
N GLY A 332 -4.54 -14.40 -32.84
CA GLY A 332 -4.10 -13.49 -33.91
C GLY A 332 -3.85 -12.04 -33.47
N LEU A 333 -3.48 -11.80 -32.21
CA LEU A 333 -3.17 -10.46 -31.67
C LEU A 333 -1.67 -10.20 -31.51
N ASN A 334 -0.82 -11.23 -31.69
CA ASN A 334 0.62 -11.11 -31.46
C ASN A 334 1.28 -10.05 -32.34
N ASP A 335 1.01 -10.06 -33.65
CA ASP A 335 1.64 -9.11 -34.59
C ASP A 335 1.29 -7.65 -34.29
N MET A 336 0.07 -7.38 -33.84
CA MET A 336 -0.35 -6.05 -33.42
C MET A 336 0.40 -5.66 -32.15
N TYR A 337 0.35 -6.51 -31.13
CA TYR A 337 0.93 -6.22 -29.82
C TYR A 337 2.45 -6.01 -29.92
N GLU A 338 3.14 -6.85 -30.69
CA GLU A 338 4.58 -6.75 -30.94
C GLU A 338 4.97 -5.44 -31.64
N LYS A 339 4.16 -4.94 -32.58
CA LYS A 339 4.41 -3.62 -33.20
C LYS A 339 4.25 -2.48 -32.20
N VAL A 340 3.26 -2.57 -31.30
CA VAL A 340 3.07 -1.61 -30.21
C VAL A 340 4.30 -1.61 -29.29
N LEU A 341 4.81 -2.79 -28.90
CA LEU A 341 6.03 -2.89 -28.11
C LEU A 341 7.24 -2.26 -28.82
N GLN A 342 7.43 -2.57 -30.11
CA GLN A 342 8.53 -2.03 -30.92
C GLN A 342 8.50 -0.50 -31.04
N LYS A 343 7.31 0.07 -31.17
CA LYS A 343 7.13 1.51 -31.38
C LYS A 343 7.20 2.32 -30.09
N HIS A 344 6.74 1.75 -28.97
CA HIS A 344 6.53 2.53 -27.73
C HIS A 344 7.24 1.95 -26.51
N CYS A 345 7.33 0.63 -26.34
CA CYS A 345 7.89 0.03 -25.11
C CYS A 345 9.40 -0.20 -25.18
N TYR A 346 9.92 -0.72 -26.30
CA TYR A 346 11.37 -0.95 -26.45
C TYR A 346 12.18 0.35 -26.42
N PRO A 347 11.75 1.45 -27.07
CA PRO A 347 12.41 2.75 -26.92
C PRO A 347 12.44 3.24 -25.47
N ALA A 348 11.34 3.07 -24.72
CA ALA A 348 11.29 3.45 -23.31
C ALA A 348 12.27 2.63 -22.46
N ALA A 349 12.33 1.30 -22.65
CA ALA A 349 13.30 0.47 -21.94
C ALA A 349 14.76 0.79 -22.31
N MET A 350 15.04 1.14 -23.57
CA MET A 350 16.37 1.58 -23.98
C MET A 350 16.79 2.87 -23.27
N ASP A 351 15.83 3.79 -23.07
CA ASP A 351 16.05 5.04 -22.35
C ASP A 351 16.28 4.80 -20.85
N PHE A 352 15.35 4.12 -20.17
CA PHE A 352 15.41 3.86 -18.73
C PHE A 352 16.71 3.17 -18.27
N TYR A 353 17.18 2.21 -19.05
CA TYR A 353 18.37 1.42 -18.72
C TYR A 353 19.64 1.92 -19.42
N ALA A 354 19.57 3.05 -20.13
CA ALA A 354 20.66 3.60 -20.94
C ALA A 354 21.33 2.53 -21.83
N LEU A 355 20.51 1.75 -22.54
CA LEU A 355 20.97 0.59 -23.32
C LEU A 355 21.61 1.03 -24.63
N GLU A 356 22.84 0.59 -24.84
CA GLU A 356 23.60 0.90 -26.05
C GLU A 356 23.70 -0.31 -27.00
N GLY A 357 23.77 -0.01 -28.31
CA GLY A 357 24.02 -0.99 -29.36
C GLY A 357 22.78 -1.50 -30.09
N LYS A 358 22.98 -2.03 -31.30
CA LYS A 358 21.91 -2.42 -32.24
C LYS A 358 21.11 -3.65 -31.81
N ASN A 359 21.61 -4.42 -30.85
CA ASN A 359 20.95 -5.63 -30.40
C ASN A 359 19.60 -5.34 -29.74
N TRP A 360 19.43 -4.18 -29.09
CA TRP A 360 18.17 -3.83 -28.44
C TRP A 360 17.06 -3.47 -29.43
N GLU A 361 17.41 -3.03 -30.64
CA GLU A 361 16.46 -2.76 -31.74
C GLU A 361 15.85 -4.06 -32.31
N SER A 362 16.50 -5.20 -32.10
CA SER A 362 16.04 -6.52 -32.57
C SER A 362 15.29 -7.33 -31.52
N LEU A 363 14.95 -6.72 -30.37
CA LEU A 363 14.11 -7.36 -29.36
C LEU A 363 12.77 -7.83 -29.95
N ARG A 364 12.33 -9.03 -29.59
CA ARG A 364 11.03 -9.59 -29.90
C ARG A 364 10.44 -10.23 -28.65
N GLY A 365 9.16 -9.99 -28.41
CA GLY A 365 8.42 -10.51 -27.27
C GLY A 365 7.77 -11.86 -27.60
N GLU A 366 7.93 -12.82 -26.69
CA GLU A 366 6.95 -13.89 -26.55
C GLU A 366 5.79 -13.36 -25.71
N ASN A 367 4.66 -13.07 -26.36
CA ASN A 367 3.55 -12.32 -25.77
C ASN A 367 2.39 -13.26 -25.38
N PHE A 368 2.00 -13.25 -24.11
CA PHE A 368 0.93 -14.09 -23.60
C PHE A 368 0.14 -13.42 -22.48
N ILE A 369 -1.16 -13.73 -22.44
CA ILE A 369 -2.06 -13.27 -21.39
C ILE A 369 -2.14 -14.33 -20.29
N ILE A 370 -2.11 -13.90 -19.03
CA ILE A 370 -2.24 -14.74 -17.84
C ILE A 370 -3.51 -14.34 -17.08
N LYS A 371 -4.21 -15.35 -16.55
CA LYS A 371 -5.36 -15.17 -15.66
C LYS A 371 -5.11 -15.81 -14.31
N TYR A 372 -5.07 -15.01 -13.25
CA TYR A 372 -5.03 -15.49 -11.87
C TYR A 372 -6.42 -15.44 -11.24
N LYS A 373 -6.79 -16.53 -10.56
CA LYS A 373 -8.06 -16.67 -9.85
C LYS A 373 -7.86 -17.27 -8.47
N ALA A 374 -8.63 -16.81 -7.49
CA ALA A 374 -8.59 -17.30 -6.13
C ALA A 374 -8.86 -18.82 -6.02
N ASP A 375 -9.77 -19.34 -6.84
CA ASP A 375 -10.23 -20.73 -6.85
C ASP A 375 -9.51 -21.62 -7.88
N GLY A 376 -8.50 -21.10 -8.58
CA GLY A 376 -7.75 -21.83 -9.59
C GLY A 376 -6.25 -21.74 -9.34
N GLN A 377 -5.57 -20.91 -10.14
CA GLN A 377 -4.18 -20.54 -9.90
C GLN A 377 -4.14 -19.12 -9.32
N PRO A 378 -4.01 -18.97 -7.99
CA PRO A 378 -4.03 -17.66 -7.37
C PRO A 378 -2.68 -16.94 -7.43
N HIS A 379 -1.57 -17.68 -7.52
CA HIS A 379 -0.22 -17.14 -7.37
C HIS A 379 0.78 -17.80 -8.32
N LEU A 380 1.99 -17.26 -8.35
CA LEU A 380 3.13 -17.85 -9.04
C LEU A 380 4.37 -17.72 -8.16
N SER A 381 5.08 -18.84 -7.97
CA SER A 381 6.29 -18.87 -7.11
C SER A 381 7.39 -17.96 -7.62
N LEU A 382 8.35 -17.63 -6.76
CA LEU A 382 9.47 -16.77 -7.12
C LEU A 382 10.38 -17.43 -8.17
N HIS A 383 10.58 -16.75 -9.30
CA HIS A 383 11.33 -17.21 -10.45
C HIS A 383 12.07 -16.05 -11.14
N HIS A 384 12.88 -16.40 -12.13
CA HIS A 384 13.39 -15.48 -13.13
C HIS A 384 12.69 -15.80 -14.45
N ASP A 385 12.55 -14.79 -15.29
CA ASP A 385 12.04 -14.98 -16.63
C ASP A 385 13.14 -15.43 -17.56
N TYR A 386 12.76 -16.18 -18.59
CA TYR A 386 13.65 -16.50 -19.70
C TYR A 386 13.66 -15.35 -20.72
N SER A 387 14.05 -14.16 -20.27
CA SER A 387 14.07 -12.94 -21.07
C SER A 387 15.26 -12.05 -20.71
N ARG A 388 15.63 -11.13 -21.61
CA ARG A 388 16.52 -10.00 -21.27
C ARG A 388 15.76 -8.97 -20.45
N ILE A 389 14.62 -8.53 -20.96
CA ILE A 389 13.66 -7.66 -20.28
C ILE A 389 12.27 -8.26 -20.39
N THR A 390 11.45 -8.03 -19.37
CA THR A 390 10.06 -8.45 -19.33
C THR A 390 9.17 -7.22 -19.21
N PHE A 391 8.15 -7.14 -20.06
CA PHE A 391 7.05 -6.20 -19.88
C PHE A 391 5.84 -6.89 -19.26
N VAL A 392 5.16 -6.18 -18.37
CA VAL A 392 3.90 -6.61 -17.77
C VAL A 392 2.85 -5.52 -17.96
N ALA A 393 1.78 -5.80 -18.71
CA ALA A 393 0.63 -4.92 -18.84
C ALA A 393 -0.48 -5.35 -17.89
N ASN A 394 -0.96 -4.45 -17.03
CA ASN A 394 -2.08 -4.72 -16.12
C ASN A 394 -3.41 -4.48 -16.83
N LEU A 395 -4.25 -5.51 -16.93
CA LEU A 395 -5.53 -5.43 -17.66
C LEU A 395 -6.76 -5.35 -16.75
N THR A 396 -6.55 -5.43 -15.43
CA THR A 396 -7.61 -5.36 -14.41
C THR A 396 -7.15 -4.52 -13.24
N GLN A 397 -8.09 -3.87 -12.57
CA GLN A 397 -7.86 -2.93 -11.49
C GLN A 397 -7.91 -3.62 -10.11
N TYR A 398 -6.86 -3.45 -9.32
CA TYR A 398 -6.84 -3.86 -7.92
C TYR A 398 -7.91 -3.10 -7.12
N GLY A 399 -8.62 -3.79 -6.21
CA GLY A 399 -9.69 -3.19 -5.41
C GLY A 399 -11.04 -3.06 -6.15
N LYS A 400 -11.09 -3.37 -7.45
CA LYS A 400 -12.31 -3.34 -8.26
C LYS A 400 -12.60 -4.70 -8.91
N ASP A 401 -11.61 -5.25 -9.62
CA ASP A 401 -11.76 -6.49 -10.39
C ASP A 401 -11.16 -7.71 -9.66
N TYR A 402 -10.20 -7.47 -8.75
CA TYR A 402 -9.57 -8.49 -7.92
C TYR A 402 -9.01 -7.93 -6.61
N GLU A 403 -8.84 -8.81 -5.62
CA GLU A 403 -8.16 -8.54 -4.35
C GLU A 403 -6.90 -9.41 -4.20
N GLY A 404 -5.98 -8.98 -3.34
CA GLY A 404 -4.67 -9.61 -3.20
C GLY A 404 -3.77 -9.33 -4.42
N GLY A 405 -3.10 -10.37 -4.91
CA GLY A 405 -2.34 -10.30 -6.16
C GLY A 405 -1.15 -9.32 -6.15
N GLY A 406 -0.68 -8.98 -7.34
CA GLY A 406 0.49 -8.14 -7.58
C GLY A 406 1.76 -8.95 -7.87
N THR A 407 2.76 -8.26 -8.41
CA THR A 407 4.08 -8.83 -8.77
C THR A 407 5.09 -8.41 -7.71
N TYR A 408 5.60 -9.38 -6.93
CA TYR A 408 6.57 -9.13 -5.86
C TYR A 408 7.99 -9.38 -6.36
N PHE A 409 8.85 -8.36 -6.30
CA PHE A 409 10.26 -8.44 -6.64
C PHE A 409 11.08 -8.62 -5.36
N LYS A 410 11.65 -9.82 -5.16
CA LYS A 410 12.28 -10.19 -3.88
C LYS A 410 13.49 -9.33 -3.53
N ARG A 411 14.36 -9.06 -4.52
CA ARG A 411 15.62 -8.32 -4.27
C ARG A 411 15.37 -6.84 -4.04
N GLN A 412 14.46 -6.26 -4.83
CA GLN A 412 14.02 -4.87 -4.74
C GLN A 412 13.11 -4.64 -3.53
N ASN A 413 12.52 -5.73 -3.00
CA ASN A 413 11.54 -5.74 -1.93
C ASN A 413 10.31 -4.86 -2.19
N ILE A 414 9.88 -4.78 -3.45
CA ILE A 414 8.68 -4.04 -3.88
C ILE A 414 7.58 -5.00 -4.31
N LEU A 415 6.33 -4.67 -3.98
CA LEU A 415 5.14 -5.33 -4.51
C LEU A 415 4.44 -4.37 -5.48
N HIS A 416 4.52 -4.67 -6.77
CA HIS A 416 3.88 -3.85 -7.78
C HIS A 416 2.45 -4.32 -8.07
N ARG A 417 1.48 -3.41 -7.89
CA ARG A 417 0.09 -3.54 -8.35
C ARG A 417 -0.22 -2.32 -9.22
N GLY A 418 0.16 -2.35 -10.49
CA GLY A 418 -0.07 -1.21 -11.38
C GLY A 418 -1.56 -0.96 -11.63
N GLU A 419 -1.88 0.26 -12.02
CA GLU A 419 -3.25 0.68 -12.36
C GLU A 419 -3.72 0.04 -13.66
N LEU A 420 -5.03 0.12 -13.93
CA LEU A 420 -5.61 -0.37 -15.16
C LEU A 420 -4.94 0.24 -16.39
N GLY A 421 -4.41 -0.64 -17.24
CA GLY A 421 -3.73 -0.30 -18.49
C GLY A 421 -2.27 0.11 -18.33
N ASP A 422 -1.72 0.14 -17.11
CA ASP A 422 -0.31 0.48 -16.93
C ASP A 422 0.60 -0.65 -17.41
N VAL A 423 1.74 -0.28 -17.95
CA VAL A 423 2.83 -1.20 -18.33
C VAL A 423 3.98 -0.98 -17.38
N SER A 424 4.61 -2.07 -16.94
CA SER A 424 5.89 -2.04 -16.25
C SER A 424 6.94 -2.89 -16.96
N VAL A 425 8.21 -2.53 -16.76
CA VAL A 425 9.38 -3.23 -17.31
C VAL A 425 10.39 -3.53 -16.23
N HIS A 426 11.01 -4.70 -16.32
CA HIS A 426 12.15 -5.10 -15.49
C HIS A 426 13.10 -6.03 -16.26
N PRO A 427 14.38 -6.13 -15.87
CA PRO A 427 15.26 -7.20 -16.32
C PRO A 427 14.65 -8.58 -16.03
N GLY A 428 14.75 -9.51 -16.99
CA GLY A 428 14.16 -10.84 -16.84
C GLY A 428 14.97 -11.78 -15.95
N ASN A 429 16.30 -11.66 -16.03
CA ASN A 429 17.22 -12.62 -15.42
C ASN A 429 18.18 -11.95 -14.40
N ILE A 430 18.83 -12.77 -13.57
CA ILE A 430 19.86 -12.41 -12.57
C ILE A 430 19.34 -11.56 -11.39
N THR A 431 18.79 -10.37 -11.64
CA THR A 431 18.59 -9.35 -10.59
C THR A 431 17.15 -9.25 -10.08
N HIS A 432 16.15 -9.58 -10.90
CA HIS A 432 14.73 -9.33 -10.59
C HIS A 432 13.97 -10.64 -10.34
N LYS A 433 14.44 -11.41 -9.35
CA LYS A 433 13.71 -12.62 -8.94
C LYS A 433 12.35 -12.21 -8.38
N HIS A 434 11.27 -12.62 -9.03
CA HIS A 434 9.94 -12.13 -8.72
C HIS A 434 8.88 -13.23 -8.80
N GLY A 435 7.66 -12.96 -8.33
CA GLY A 435 6.54 -13.89 -8.41
C GLY A 435 5.21 -13.18 -8.18
N SER A 436 4.11 -13.82 -8.55
CA SER A 436 2.78 -13.25 -8.29
C SER A 436 2.34 -13.61 -6.87
N ARG A 437 1.96 -12.61 -6.08
CA ARG A 437 1.25 -12.83 -4.82
C ARG A 437 -0.13 -13.46 -5.10
N PRO A 438 -0.73 -14.15 -4.12
CA PRO A 438 -2.03 -14.80 -4.31
C PRO A 438 -3.15 -13.79 -4.51
N VAL A 439 -3.89 -13.93 -5.61
CA VAL A 439 -5.23 -13.35 -5.77
C VAL A 439 -6.17 -14.04 -4.79
N THR A 440 -6.86 -13.27 -3.96
CA THR A 440 -7.73 -13.78 -2.89
C THR A 440 -9.21 -13.66 -3.23
N SER A 441 -9.57 -12.77 -4.16
CA SER A 441 -10.91 -12.69 -4.74
C SER A 441 -10.86 -12.09 -6.14
N GLY A 442 -11.91 -12.30 -6.93
CA GLY A 442 -12.01 -11.77 -8.29
C GLY A 442 -11.04 -12.45 -9.27
N THR A 443 -10.62 -11.72 -10.29
CA THR A 443 -9.75 -12.25 -11.34
C THR A 443 -8.77 -11.19 -11.82
N ARG A 444 -7.47 -11.50 -11.75
CA ARG A 444 -6.40 -10.62 -12.25
C ARG A 444 -5.97 -11.08 -13.64
N TYR A 445 -6.08 -10.19 -14.62
CA TYR A 445 -5.53 -10.39 -15.96
C TYR A 445 -4.30 -9.50 -16.17
N ILE A 446 -3.25 -10.09 -16.72
CA ILE A 446 -2.05 -9.38 -17.16
C ILE A 446 -1.57 -9.93 -18.50
N ILE A 447 -0.93 -9.10 -19.32
CA ILE A 447 -0.11 -9.59 -20.45
C ILE A 447 1.34 -9.54 -20.02
N VAL A 448 2.06 -10.63 -20.26
CA VAL A 448 3.50 -10.73 -20.03
C VAL A 448 4.17 -10.90 -21.37
N SER A 449 5.28 -10.17 -21.56
CA SER A 449 6.08 -10.19 -22.79
C SER A 449 7.52 -10.53 -22.42
N PHE A 450 7.97 -11.74 -22.76
CA PHE A 450 9.36 -12.13 -22.57
C PHE A 450 10.19 -11.69 -23.79
N CYS A 451 10.94 -10.60 -23.64
CA CYS A 451 11.66 -9.98 -24.75
C CYS A 451 13.12 -10.44 -24.80
N ASN A 452 13.49 -11.03 -25.94
CA ASN A 452 14.85 -11.47 -26.26
C ASN A 452 15.26 -10.96 -27.65
N THR A 453 16.56 -10.99 -27.95
CA THR A 453 16.98 -10.83 -29.35
C THR A 453 16.93 -12.19 -29.99
N ASN A 454 16.64 -12.23 -31.29
CA ASN A 454 16.93 -13.42 -32.07
C ASN A 454 18.45 -13.66 -31.98
N GLU A 455 18.86 -14.87 -31.59
CA GLU A 455 20.27 -15.30 -31.67
C GLU A 455 20.75 -15.41 -33.11
#